data_AF-A0A2E3B267-F1
#
_entry.id   AF-A0A2E3B267-F1
#
_cell.length_a   1.000
_cell.length_b   1.000
_cell.length_c   1.000
_cell.angle_alpha   90.00
_cell.angle_beta   90.00
_cell.angle_gamma   90.00
#
_symmetry.space_group_name_H-M   'P 1'
#
loop_
_entity.id
_entity.type
_entity.pdbx_description
1 polymer ?
#
loop_
_entity_poly.entity_id
_entity_poly.type
_entity_poly.pdbx_seq_one_letter_code
_entity_poly.pdbx_strand_id
1 'polypeptide(L)'
;MLNTKFKKIPKIYLYIILSIIFVILIWLLMMLSSSIPFETLGYLGIYISSLISASSIIIPIPGIGAVCLGSLPSLNLNPMIIGVIAGFAESIGELTGYFAGRSISGNFQENRLKNFIFRNMQKNGALIIFFGSIFPNPFFDIIGIISGNIKYPVRKFVLILFFSKTFKSLIISYSCYLGLEFVIGWFR
;
A
#
# COMPACT_ATOMS: atom_id res chain seq x y z
N MET A 1 14.60 36.72 -15.47
CA MET A 1 15.13 36.07 -14.26
C MET A 1 14.16 34.97 -13.82
N LEU A 2 14.28 33.76 -14.39
CA LEU A 2 13.49 32.61 -13.98
C LEU A 2 14.12 32.03 -12.70
N ASN A 3 13.58 32.39 -11.54
CA ASN A 3 14.00 31.83 -10.25
C ASN A 3 13.39 30.43 -10.09
N THR A 4 13.93 29.45 -10.79
CA THR A 4 13.66 28.04 -10.55
C THR A 4 14.34 27.64 -9.26
N LYS A 5 13.70 27.94 -8.12
CA LYS A 5 13.96 27.20 -6.89
C LYS A 5 13.72 25.74 -7.23
N PHE A 6 14.79 24.99 -7.48
CA PHE A 6 14.78 23.53 -7.52
C PHE A 6 14.24 23.07 -6.16
N LYS A 7 12.93 22.88 -6.10
CA LYS A 7 12.21 22.35 -4.97
C LYS A 7 12.80 20.95 -4.81
N LYS A 8 13.70 20.77 -3.84
CA LYS A 8 14.36 19.49 -3.57
C LYS A 8 13.31 18.40 -3.69
N ILE A 9 13.48 17.52 -4.67
CA ILE A 9 12.57 16.39 -4.90
C ILE A 9 12.43 15.71 -3.54
N PRO A 10 11.22 15.67 -2.95
CA PRO A 10 11.08 15.11 -1.63
C PRO A 10 11.53 13.66 -1.71
N LYS A 11 12.33 13.22 -0.72
CA LYS A 11 12.98 11.89 -0.71
C LYS A 11 11.98 10.73 -0.94
N ILE A 12 10.68 10.97 -0.76
CA ILE A 12 9.57 10.07 -1.10
C ILE A 12 9.58 9.58 -2.56
N TYR A 13 9.73 10.48 -3.54
CA TYR A 13 9.75 10.07 -4.94
C TYR A 13 10.98 9.22 -5.23
N LEU A 14 12.11 9.52 -4.57
CA LEU A 14 13.31 8.69 -4.65
C LEU A 14 13.05 7.27 -4.13
N TYR A 15 12.35 7.10 -3.00
CA TYR A 15 12.01 5.76 -2.48
C TYR A 15 11.02 5.00 -3.37
N ILE A 16 10.00 5.68 -3.91
CA ILE A 16 9.05 5.07 -4.85
C ILE A 16 9.77 4.66 -6.13
N ILE A 17 10.56 5.56 -6.72
CA ILE A 17 11.37 5.30 -7.92
C ILE A 17 12.37 4.16 -7.65
N LEU A 18 13.06 4.14 -6.51
CA LEU A 18 13.94 3.04 -6.13
C LEU A 18 13.18 1.71 -6.03
N SER A 19 11.98 1.70 -5.44
CA SER A 19 11.18 0.47 -5.36
C SER A 19 10.75 -0.02 -6.74
N ILE A 20 10.36 0.89 -7.64
CA ILE A 20 9.98 0.57 -9.01
C ILE A 20 11.19 0.06 -9.80
N ILE A 21 12.33 0.74 -9.71
CA ILE A 21 13.59 0.32 -10.35
C ILE A 21 14.03 -1.04 -9.82
N PHE A 22 13.93 -1.29 -8.52
CA PHE A 22 14.30 -2.57 -7.93
C PHE A 22 13.43 -3.72 -8.47
N VAL A 23 12.12 -3.50 -8.59
CA VAL A 23 11.19 -4.48 -9.17
C VAL A 23 11.46 -4.69 -10.67
N ILE A 24 11.71 -3.61 -11.42
CA ILE A 24 12.07 -3.70 -12.85
C ILE A 24 13.41 -4.43 -13.02
N LEU A 25 14.39 -4.18 -12.16
CA LEU A 25 15.69 -4.84 -12.20
C LEU A 25 15.56 -6.34 -11.93
N ILE A 26 14.79 -6.74 -10.91
CA ILE A 26 14.50 -8.15 -10.65
C ILE A 26 13.83 -8.78 -11.87
N TRP A 27 12.83 -8.11 -12.44
CA TRP A 27 12.15 -8.59 -13.65
C TRP A 27 13.10 -8.76 -14.84
N LEU A 28 13.99 -7.79 -15.08
CA LEU A 28 14.96 -7.80 -16.17
C LEU A 28 16.01 -8.92 -15.98
N LEU A 29 16.49 -9.12 -14.75
CA LEU A 29 17.40 -10.23 -14.39
C LEU A 29 16.73 -11.59 -14.61
N MET A 30 15.44 -11.73 -14.32
CA MET A 30 14.68 -12.95 -14.60
C MET A 30 14.44 -13.17 -16.11
N MET A 31 14.23 -12.10 -16.87
CA MET A 31 14.09 -12.16 -18.33
C MET A 31 15.38 -12.63 -19.03
N LEU A 32 16.55 -12.23 -18.52
CA LEU A 32 17.85 -12.73 -18.98
C LEU A 32 18.06 -14.23 -18.69
N SER A 33 17.33 -14.81 -17.72
CA SER A 33 17.41 -16.23 -17.36
C SER A 33 16.60 -17.17 -18.28
N SER A 34 16.10 -16.67 -19.43
CA SER A 34 15.46 -17.45 -20.52
C SER A 34 14.15 -18.18 -20.21
N SER A 35 13.62 -18.06 -18.99
CA SER A 35 12.33 -18.63 -18.60
C SER A 35 11.63 -17.70 -17.61
N ILE A 36 10.69 -16.89 -18.10
CA ILE A 36 9.80 -16.10 -17.25
C ILE A 36 8.57 -16.98 -16.97
N PRO A 37 8.42 -17.56 -15.77
CA PRO A 37 7.18 -18.24 -15.43
C PRO A 37 6.05 -17.22 -15.38
N PHE A 38 4.88 -17.54 -15.95
CA PHE A 38 3.69 -16.67 -15.94
C PHE A 38 3.33 -16.14 -14.54
N GLU A 39 3.67 -16.92 -13.50
CA GLU A 39 3.50 -16.54 -12.10
C GLU A 39 4.21 -15.22 -11.73
N THR A 40 5.41 -14.99 -12.24
CA THR A 40 6.18 -13.76 -11.94
C THR A 40 5.52 -12.50 -12.49
N LEU A 41 4.89 -12.59 -13.67
CA LEU A 41 4.10 -11.49 -14.23
C LEU A 41 2.87 -11.21 -13.38
N GLY A 42 2.24 -12.27 -12.85
CA GLY A 42 1.13 -12.17 -11.91
C GLY A 42 1.50 -11.41 -10.63
N TYR A 43 2.59 -11.81 -9.96
CA TYR A 43 3.07 -11.14 -8.75
C TYR A 43 3.47 -9.68 -8.98
N LEU A 44 4.11 -9.39 -10.12
CA LEU A 44 4.49 -8.03 -10.49
C LEU A 44 3.25 -7.17 -10.77
N GLY A 45 2.25 -7.71 -11.48
CA GLY A 45 0.98 -7.03 -11.71
C GLY A 45 0.26 -6.67 -10.41
N ILE A 46 0.24 -7.60 -9.45
CA ILE A 46 -0.33 -7.37 -8.10
C ILE A 46 0.44 -6.26 -7.39
N TYR A 47 1.78 -6.31 -7.39
CA TYR A 47 2.59 -5.26 -6.77
C TYR A 47 2.27 -3.86 -7.33
N ILE A 48 2.30 -3.70 -8.66
CA ILE A 48 2.10 -2.39 -9.30
C ILE A 48 0.68 -1.88 -9.05
N SER A 49 -0.33 -2.73 -9.22
CA SER A 49 -1.72 -2.33 -9.03
C SER A 49 -2.04 -1.96 -7.57
N SER A 50 -1.55 -2.74 -6.60
CA SER A 50 -1.67 -2.41 -5.17
C SER A 50 -0.92 -1.13 -4.80
N LEU A 51 0.28 -0.91 -5.37
CA LEU A 51 1.05 0.31 -5.14
C LEU A 51 0.30 1.56 -5.66
N ILE A 52 -0.18 1.50 -6.90
CA ILE A 52 -0.92 2.60 -7.52
C ILE A 52 -2.19 2.88 -6.72
N SER A 53 -2.91 1.83 -6.34
CA SER A 53 -4.12 1.94 -5.52
C SER A 53 -3.87 2.64 -4.20
N ALA A 54 -2.85 2.22 -3.45
CA ALA A 54 -2.52 2.83 -2.16
C ALA A 54 -1.92 4.24 -2.28
N SER A 55 -1.27 4.56 -3.41
CA SER A 55 -0.70 5.89 -3.63
C SER A 55 -1.74 6.97 -3.99
N SER A 56 -2.95 6.55 -4.36
CA SER A 56 -4.00 7.41 -4.88
C SER A 56 -4.88 7.96 -3.76
N ILE A 57 -4.70 9.23 -3.40
CA ILE A 57 -5.45 9.90 -2.31
C ILE A 57 -6.91 10.22 -2.70
N ILE A 58 -7.23 10.23 -4.01
CA ILE A 58 -8.48 10.83 -4.53
C ILE A 58 -9.35 9.83 -5.31
N ILE A 59 -8.75 8.79 -5.89
CA ILE A 59 -9.48 7.81 -6.71
C ILE A 59 -9.51 6.50 -5.93
N PRO A 60 -10.70 5.98 -5.56
CA PRO A 60 -10.82 4.65 -4.98
C PRO A 60 -10.51 3.61 -6.05
N ILE A 61 -9.21 3.40 -6.32
CA ILE A 61 -8.75 2.34 -7.18
C ILE A 61 -8.88 1.05 -6.36
N PRO A 62 -9.60 0.03 -6.84
CA PRO A 62 -9.86 -1.18 -6.07
C PRO A 62 -8.60 -2.05 -5.99
N GLY A 63 -7.66 -1.72 -5.08
CA GLY A 63 -6.48 -2.55 -4.78
C GLY A 63 -6.86 -3.92 -4.25
N ILE A 64 -8.03 -4.02 -3.61
CA ILE A 64 -8.68 -5.29 -3.23
C ILE A 64 -8.93 -6.16 -4.48
N GLY A 65 -9.35 -5.56 -5.58
CA GLY A 65 -9.62 -6.26 -6.84
C GLY A 65 -8.37 -6.93 -7.41
N ALA A 66 -7.21 -6.27 -7.35
CA ALA A 66 -5.96 -6.85 -7.79
C ALA A 66 -5.55 -8.08 -6.96
N VAL A 67 -5.65 -7.98 -5.62
CA VAL A 67 -5.36 -9.10 -4.71
C VAL A 67 -6.32 -10.26 -4.96
N CYS A 68 -7.61 -9.97 -5.11
CA CYS A 68 -8.66 -10.96 -5.30
C CYS A 68 -8.53 -11.67 -6.65
N LEU A 69 -8.32 -10.91 -7.73
CA LEU A 69 -8.10 -11.47 -9.08
C LEU A 69 -6.80 -12.28 -9.16
N GLY A 70 -5.73 -11.81 -8.53
CA GLY A 70 -4.48 -12.56 -8.44
C GLY A 70 -4.63 -13.88 -7.69
N SER A 71 -5.60 -13.97 -6.77
CA SER A 71 -5.85 -15.17 -5.97
C SER A 71 -6.74 -16.20 -6.69
N LEU A 72 -7.02 -16.03 -7.98
CA LEU A 72 -7.76 -17.02 -8.74
C LEU A 72 -6.97 -18.35 -8.83
N PRO A 73 -7.61 -19.50 -8.58
CA PRO A 73 -6.96 -20.81 -8.74
C PRO A 73 -6.37 -21.04 -10.12
N SER A 74 -6.98 -20.46 -11.17
CA SER A 74 -6.52 -20.58 -12.56
C SER A 74 -5.16 -19.93 -12.84
N LEU A 75 -4.70 -19.03 -11.96
CA LEU A 75 -3.40 -18.36 -12.10
C LEU A 75 -2.26 -19.10 -11.41
N ASN A 76 -2.56 -20.16 -10.63
CA ASN A 76 -1.57 -20.94 -9.86
C ASN A 76 -0.66 -20.10 -8.94
N LEU A 77 -1.09 -18.90 -8.55
CA LEU A 77 -0.32 -18.03 -7.65
C LEU A 77 -0.56 -18.43 -6.19
N ASN A 78 0.47 -18.36 -5.36
CA ASN A 78 0.36 -18.67 -3.94
C ASN A 78 -0.30 -17.48 -3.19
N PRO A 79 -1.49 -17.66 -2.58
CA PRO A 79 -2.22 -16.59 -1.91
C PRO A 79 -1.43 -15.95 -0.75
N MET A 80 -0.55 -16.72 -0.10
CA MET A 80 0.31 -16.18 0.95
C MET A 80 1.32 -15.17 0.39
N ILE A 81 1.94 -15.49 -0.76
CA ILE A 81 2.90 -14.62 -1.44
C ILE A 81 2.19 -13.36 -1.96
N ILE A 82 0.99 -13.52 -2.52
CA ILE A 82 0.13 -12.40 -2.95
C ILE A 82 -0.10 -11.42 -1.79
N GLY A 83 -0.53 -11.92 -0.63
CA GLY A 83 -0.82 -11.07 0.53
C GLY A 83 0.41 -10.30 1.02
N VAL A 84 1.59 -10.93 1.02
CA VAL A 84 2.86 -10.28 1.40
C VAL A 84 3.25 -9.20 0.39
N ILE A 85 3.22 -9.52 -0.92
CA ILE A 85 3.58 -8.58 -1.99
C ILE A 85 2.65 -7.38 -2.02
N ALA A 86 1.34 -7.61 -1.94
CA ALA A 86 0.35 -6.54 -1.90
C ALA A 86 0.51 -5.69 -0.64
N GLY A 87 0.72 -6.30 0.53
CA GLY A 87 0.96 -5.58 1.77
C GLY A 87 2.21 -4.70 1.71
N PHE A 88 3.29 -5.19 1.11
CA PHE A 88 4.51 -4.43 0.87
C PHE A 88 4.25 -3.25 -0.08
N ALA A 89 3.62 -3.49 -1.22
CA ALA A 89 3.30 -2.46 -2.20
C ALA A 89 2.41 -1.37 -1.62
N GLU A 90 1.34 -1.75 -0.92
CA GLU A 90 0.46 -0.79 -0.25
C GLU A 90 1.21 0.02 0.80
N SER A 91 2.07 -0.61 1.63
CA SER A 91 2.84 0.12 2.65
C SER A 91 3.76 1.21 2.07
N ILE A 92 4.30 0.98 0.87
CA ILE A 92 5.10 1.98 0.15
C ILE A 92 4.19 3.06 -0.44
N GLY A 93 3.05 2.69 -1.03
CA GLY A 93 2.08 3.62 -1.60
C GLY A 93 1.58 4.62 -0.57
N GLU A 94 1.23 4.15 0.63
CA GLU A 94 0.72 4.98 1.75
C GLU A 94 1.72 6.00 2.30
N LEU A 95 3.01 5.86 1.98
CA LEU A 95 4.00 6.88 2.32
C LEU A 95 3.70 8.21 1.61
N THR A 96 3.00 8.21 0.48
CA THR A 96 2.59 9.46 -0.19
C THR A 96 1.76 10.33 0.75
N GLY A 97 0.74 9.75 1.41
CA GLY A 97 -0.09 10.43 2.41
C GLY A 97 0.71 10.92 3.61
N TYR A 98 1.62 10.08 4.13
CA TYR A 98 2.52 10.46 5.23
C TYR A 98 3.39 11.68 4.88
N PHE A 99 4.03 11.70 3.72
CA PHE A 99 4.89 12.82 3.33
C PHE A 99 4.09 14.06 2.90
N ALA A 100 2.88 13.87 2.35
CA ALA A 100 1.95 14.96 2.12
C ALA A 100 1.63 15.66 3.45
N GLY A 101 1.22 14.91 4.47
CA GLY A 101 0.96 15.44 5.81
C GLY A 101 2.16 16.11 6.47
N ARG A 102 3.36 15.55 6.28
CA ARG A 102 4.61 16.13 6.82
C ARG A 102 4.97 17.48 6.19
N SER A 103 4.47 17.75 4.98
CA SER A 103 4.71 19.01 4.26
C SER A 103 3.72 20.11 4.63
N ILE A 104 2.69 19.79 5.42
CA ILE A 104 1.66 20.73 5.86
C ILE A 104 2.14 21.41 7.15
N SER A 105 2.37 22.72 7.09
CA SER A 105 2.70 23.54 8.26
C SER A 105 1.46 24.36 8.66
N GLY A 106 0.80 24.02 9.76
CA GLY A 106 -0.36 24.77 10.28
C GLY A 106 -1.33 23.91 11.09
N ASN A 107 -2.26 24.56 11.80
CA ASN A 107 -3.29 23.88 12.61
C ASN A 107 -4.21 23.05 11.70
N PHE A 108 -3.98 21.74 11.70
CA PHE A 108 -4.74 20.76 10.93
C PHE A 108 -6.03 20.35 11.67
N GLN A 109 -6.86 21.33 12.05
CA GLN A 109 -8.05 21.09 12.86
C GLN A 109 -9.27 21.81 12.31
N GLU A 110 -9.99 21.15 11.42
CA GLU A 110 -11.34 21.58 11.00
C GLU A 110 -12.45 20.63 11.51
N ASN A 111 -12.16 19.35 11.81
CA ASN A 111 -13.18 18.35 12.16
C ASN A 111 -12.89 17.58 13.48
N ARG A 112 -13.96 17.22 14.22
CA ARG A 112 -13.90 16.45 15.49
C ARG A 112 -13.14 15.12 15.36
N LEU A 113 -13.34 14.41 14.25
CA LEU A 113 -12.73 13.11 13.98
C LEU A 113 -11.21 13.22 13.80
N LYS A 114 -10.74 14.24 13.05
CA LYS A 114 -9.31 14.54 12.89
C LYS A 114 -8.65 14.89 14.23
N ASN A 115 -9.31 15.69 15.07
CA ASN A 115 -8.80 16.06 16.40
C ASN A 115 -8.73 14.86 17.35
N PHE A 116 -9.72 13.96 17.30
CA PHE A 116 -9.70 12.70 18.06
C PHE A 116 -8.52 11.81 17.65
N ILE A 117 -8.33 11.57 16.34
CA ILE A 117 -7.19 10.80 15.82
C ILE A 117 -5.87 11.45 16.24
N PHE A 118 -5.74 12.77 16.07
CA PHE A 118 -4.53 13.51 16.42
C PHE A 118 -4.15 13.36 17.89
N ARG A 119 -5.11 13.56 18.82
CA ARG A 119 -4.89 13.41 20.27
C ARG A 119 -4.52 11.97 20.64
N ASN A 120 -5.21 11.00 20.06
CA ASN A 120 -4.96 9.60 20.39
C ASN A 120 -3.67 9.08 19.76
N MET A 121 -3.23 9.61 18.61
CA MET A 121 -1.96 9.24 17.98
C MET A 121 -0.75 9.62 18.84
N GLN A 122 -0.83 10.67 19.65
CA GLN A 122 0.25 11.03 20.56
C GLN A 122 0.49 9.97 21.65
N LYS A 123 -0.55 9.25 22.06
CA LYS A 123 -0.47 8.21 23.10
C LYS A 123 -0.31 6.81 22.51
N ASN A 124 -1.17 6.47 21.54
CA ASN A 124 -1.36 5.12 21.01
C ASN A 124 -1.19 5.05 19.48
N GLY A 125 -0.30 5.87 18.90
CA GLY A 125 -0.12 5.98 17.45
C GLY A 125 0.06 4.64 16.74
N ALA A 126 0.78 3.69 17.34
CA ALA A 126 0.98 2.38 16.74
C ALA A 126 -0.31 1.58 16.54
N LEU A 127 -1.19 1.56 17.55
CA LEU A 127 -2.47 0.85 17.48
C LEU A 127 -3.42 1.50 16.47
N ILE A 128 -3.44 2.84 16.42
CA ILE A 128 -4.29 3.59 15.49
C ILE A 128 -3.86 3.35 14.05
N ILE A 129 -2.56 3.36 13.77
CA ILE A 129 -2.03 3.04 12.45
C ILE A 129 -2.35 1.58 12.11
N PHE A 130 -2.15 0.66 13.06
CA PHE A 130 -2.34 -0.77 12.83
C PHE A 130 -3.80 -1.09 12.48
N PHE A 131 -4.74 -0.74 13.36
CA PHE A 131 -6.16 -1.02 13.13
C PHE A 131 -6.77 -0.13 12.05
N GLY A 132 -6.33 1.13 11.96
CA GLY A 132 -6.82 2.06 10.96
C GLY A 132 -6.48 1.66 9.52
N SER A 133 -5.34 0.99 9.30
CA SER A 133 -4.91 0.54 7.96
C SER A 133 -5.55 -0.76 7.50
N ILE A 134 -6.19 -1.51 8.40
CA ILE A 134 -6.97 -2.70 8.05
C ILE A 134 -8.26 -2.29 7.33
N PHE A 135 -8.85 -1.15 7.70
CA PHE A 135 -10.07 -0.64 7.06
C PHE A 135 -9.79 0.02 5.69
N PRO A 136 -10.72 -0.11 4.72
CA PRO A 136 -10.50 0.33 3.34
C PRO A 136 -10.27 1.85 3.15
N ASN A 137 -9.61 2.16 2.01
CA ASN A 137 -8.85 3.38 1.65
C ASN A 137 -9.66 4.65 1.30
N PRO A 138 -10.49 5.17 2.21
CA PRO A 138 -10.41 6.62 2.46
C PRO A 138 -10.11 6.95 3.94
N PHE A 139 -10.33 6.00 4.83
CA PHE A 139 -10.15 6.21 6.27
C PHE A 139 -8.67 6.28 6.65
N PHE A 140 -7.85 5.41 6.07
CA PHE A 140 -6.44 5.37 6.39
C PHE A 140 -5.66 6.57 5.81
N ASP A 141 -6.04 7.10 4.65
CA ASP A 141 -5.39 8.27 4.05
C ASP A 141 -5.34 9.46 5.03
N ILE A 142 -6.42 9.67 5.79
CA ILE A 142 -6.49 10.70 6.84
C ILE A 142 -5.49 10.40 7.96
N ILE A 143 -5.39 9.14 8.39
CA ILE A 143 -4.44 8.70 9.43
C ILE A 143 -3.01 8.86 8.93
N GLY A 144 -2.71 8.51 7.67
CA GLY A 144 -1.40 8.70 7.04
C GLY A 144 -0.98 10.17 7.05
N ILE A 145 -1.87 11.07 6.59
CA ILE A 145 -1.62 12.52 6.59
C ILE A 145 -1.40 13.04 8.02
N ILE A 146 -2.26 12.66 8.98
CA ILE A 146 -2.09 13.09 10.38
C ILE A 146 -0.77 12.57 10.96
N SER A 147 -0.40 11.32 10.68
CA SER A 147 0.87 10.69 11.09
C SER A 147 2.08 11.48 10.59
N GLY A 148 2.00 11.95 9.34
CA GLY A 148 2.99 12.82 8.71
C GLY A 148 3.14 14.17 9.40
N ASN A 149 2.01 14.81 9.68
CA ASN A 149 1.95 16.13 10.29
C ASN A 149 2.55 16.13 11.71
N ILE A 150 2.20 15.14 12.54
CA ILE A 150 2.80 14.96 13.88
C ILE A 150 4.24 14.43 13.85
N LYS A 151 4.82 14.22 12.65
CA LYS A 151 6.17 13.69 12.45
C LYS A 151 6.38 12.33 13.14
N TYR A 152 5.37 11.46 13.12
CA TYR A 152 5.48 10.11 13.69
C TYR A 152 6.67 9.37 13.05
N PRO A 153 7.50 8.60 13.77
CA PRO A 153 8.73 8.03 13.22
C PRO A 153 8.48 7.14 11.97
N VAL A 154 9.03 7.54 10.81
CA VAL A 154 8.80 6.88 9.51
C VAL A 154 9.06 5.37 9.55
N ARG A 155 10.16 4.96 10.20
CA ARG A 155 10.50 3.52 10.31
C ARG A 155 9.42 2.73 11.04
N LYS A 156 8.90 3.27 12.15
CA LYS A 156 7.81 2.63 12.89
C LYS A 156 6.52 2.63 12.07
N PHE A 157 6.23 3.73 11.38
CA PHE A 157 5.07 3.85 10.50
C PHE A 157 5.06 2.76 9.43
N VAL A 158 6.16 2.62 8.67
CA VAL A 158 6.30 1.63 7.59
C VAL A 158 6.21 0.20 8.13
N LEU A 159 6.88 -0.11 9.25
CA LEU A 159 6.83 -1.45 9.83
C LEU A 159 5.40 -1.83 10.23
N ILE A 160 4.70 -0.95 10.92
CA ILE A 160 3.33 -1.20 11.37
C ILE A 160 2.40 -1.33 10.15
N LEU A 161 2.55 -0.44 9.17
CA LEU A 161 1.80 -0.50 7.92
C LEU A 161 2.02 -1.81 7.18
N PHE A 162 3.27 -2.24 7.04
CA PHE A 162 3.61 -3.49 6.37
C PHE A 162 2.87 -4.67 7.02
N PHE A 163 2.96 -4.83 8.34
CA PHE A 163 2.27 -5.94 9.02
C PHE A 163 0.76 -5.84 8.91
N SER A 164 0.16 -4.66 9.10
CA SER A 164 -1.29 -4.48 8.96
C SER A 164 -1.79 -4.73 7.55
N LYS A 165 -1.13 -4.16 6.54
CA LYS A 165 -1.53 -4.28 5.13
C LYS A 165 -1.30 -5.70 4.64
N THR A 166 -0.23 -6.38 5.04
CA THR A 166 -0.03 -7.80 4.78
C THR A 166 -1.12 -8.63 5.42
N PHE A 167 -1.48 -8.37 6.69
CA PHE A 167 -2.59 -9.08 7.35
C PHE A 167 -3.92 -8.87 6.61
N LYS A 168 -4.26 -7.62 6.26
CA LYS A 168 -5.44 -7.27 5.44
C LYS A 168 -5.44 -8.02 4.12
N SER A 169 -4.34 -7.97 3.38
CA SER A 169 -4.22 -8.58 2.05
C SER A 169 -4.20 -10.10 2.09
N LEU A 170 -3.67 -10.72 3.15
CA LEU A 170 -3.77 -12.17 3.37
C LEU A 170 -5.22 -12.59 3.57
N ILE A 171 -5.96 -11.90 4.44
CA ILE A 171 -7.38 -12.19 4.68
C ILE A 171 -8.15 -12.11 3.35
N ILE A 172 -7.94 -11.03 2.59
CA ILE A 172 -8.59 -10.85 1.28
C ILE A 172 -8.20 -11.97 0.32
N SER A 173 -6.90 -12.26 0.20
CA SER A 173 -6.40 -13.27 -0.74
C SER A 173 -6.97 -14.66 -0.45
N TYR A 174 -6.94 -15.12 0.80
CA TYR A 174 -7.52 -16.40 1.18
C TYR A 174 -9.04 -16.42 1.05
N SER A 175 -9.71 -15.32 1.41
CA SER A 175 -11.18 -15.23 1.27
C SER A 175 -11.60 -15.32 -0.20
N CYS A 176 -10.85 -14.67 -1.09
CA CYS A 176 -11.09 -14.74 -2.53
C CYS A 176 -10.76 -16.12 -3.10
N TYR A 177 -9.63 -16.72 -2.72
CA TYR A 177 -9.24 -18.05 -3.16
C TYR A 177 -10.33 -19.09 -2.83
N LEU A 178 -10.73 -19.17 -1.56
CA LEU A 178 -11.74 -20.14 -1.10
C LEU A 178 -13.15 -19.80 -1.61
N GLY A 179 -13.52 -18.52 -1.61
CA GLY A 179 -14.85 -18.08 -2.06
C GLY A 179 -15.06 -18.30 -3.55
N LEU A 180 -14.04 -18.05 -4.38
CA LEU A 180 -14.12 -18.25 -5.83
C LEU A 180 -14.13 -19.74 -6.19
N GLU A 181 -13.36 -20.59 -5.50
CA GLU A 181 -13.46 -22.05 -5.69
C GLU A 181 -14.88 -22.55 -5.42
N PHE A 182 -15.52 -22.09 -4.35
CA PHE A 182 -16.89 -22.46 -4.01
C PHE A 182 -17.89 -22.04 -5.10
N VAL A 183 -17.79 -20.81 -5.59
CA VAL A 183 -18.71 -20.29 -6.62
C VAL A 183 -18.48 -20.98 -7.96
N ILE A 184 -17.24 -21.16 -8.40
CA ILE A 184 -16.92 -21.83 -9.66
C ILE A 184 -17.34 -23.31 -9.62
N GLY A 185 -17.17 -23.96 -8.47
CA GLY A 185 -17.63 -25.33 -8.24
C GLY A 185 -19.15 -25.50 -8.31
N TRP A 186 -19.92 -24.47 -7.96
CA TRP A 186 -21.38 -24.50 -8.08
C TRP A 186 -21.87 -24.47 -9.54
N PHE A 187 -21.12 -23.83 -10.43
CA PHE A 187 -21.48 -23.69 -11.85
C PHE A 187 -20.96 -24.82 -12.75
N ARG A 188 -20.24 -25.80 -12.20
CA ARG A 188 -19.67 -26.94 -12.92
C ARG A 188 -20.42 -28.22 -12.61
#